data_AF-A0A6S6RN74-F1
#
_entry.id   AF-A0A6S6RN74-F1
#
_cell.length_a   1.000
_cell.length_b   1.000
_cell.length_c   1.000
_cell.angle_alpha   90.00
_cell.angle_beta   90.00
_cell.angle_gamma   90.00
#
_symmetry.space_group_name_H-M   'P 1'
#
loop_
_entity.id
_entity.type
_entity.pdbx_description
1 polymer ?
#
loop_
_entity_poly.entity_id
_entity_poly.type
_entity_poly.pdbx_seq_one_letter_code
_entity_poly.pdbx_strand_id
1 'polypeptide(L)'
;MSSKLSRLAILCEDARTQNDYIVLAKDYHTVILYNVLLMSELHEDLARRFLALIDEFYERKVKLIINAEVAMDKLYKRNLLRFEYQRCLSRLQEMQSEEYLKLPHIA
;
A
#
# COMPACT_ATOMS: atom_id res chain seq x y z
N MET A 1 -6.63 9.36 17.68
CA MET A 1 -5.80 8.70 16.66
C MET A 1 -6.73 7.81 15.84
N SER A 2 -7.08 8.23 14.62
CA SER A 2 -8.00 7.52 13.73
C SER A 2 -7.26 6.41 12.96
N SER A 3 -7.70 5.16 13.15
CA SER A 3 -7.23 3.99 12.39
C SER A 3 -8.33 3.48 11.46
N LYS A 4 -7.94 2.87 10.33
CA LYS A 4 -8.87 2.26 9.37
C LYS A 4 -8.52 0.81 9.08
N LEU A 5 -9.53 -0.05 9.12
CA LEU A 5 -9.45 -1.44 8.67
C LEU A 5 -10.18 -1.58 7.34
N SER A 6 -9.53 -2.09 6.30
CA SER A 6 -10.14 -2.21 4.96
C SER A 6 -9.56 -3.36 4.13
N ARG A 7 -10.37 -3.91 3.22
CA ARG A 7 -9.94 -4.94 2.26
C ARG A 7 -9.19 -4.32 1.08
N LEU A 8 -8.27 -5.06 0.47
CA LEU A 8 -7.62 -4.65 -0.78
C LEU A 8 -8.63 -4.24 -1.85
N ALA A 9 -9.66 -5.05 -2.06
CA ALA A 9 -10.70 -4.77 -3.06
C ALA A 9 -11.36 -3.39 -2.92
N ILE A 10 -11.68 -2.99 -1.68
CA ILE A 10 -12.37 -1.71 -1.40
C ILE A 10 -11.45 -0.51 -1.68
N LEU A 11 -10.15 -0.67 -1.42
CA LEU A 11 -9.19 0.40 -1.63
C LEU A 11 -8.61 0.41 -3.04
N CYS A 12 -8.58 -0.71 -3.77
CA CYS A 12 -7.83 -0.79 -5.02
C CYS A 12 -8.57 -1.46 -6.20
N GLU A 13 -9.67 -2.20 -6.02
CA GLU A 13 -10.44 -2.77 -7.15
C GLU A 13 -11.56 -1.82 -7.63
N ASP A 14 -12.22 -1.11 -6.71
CA ASP A 14 -13.23 -0.09 -7.05
C ASP A 14 -12.63 1.10 -7.81
N ALA A 15 -13.47 1.92 -8.46
CA ALA A 15 -13.05 3.11 -9.21
C ALA A 15 -12.41 4.19 -8.30
N ARG A 16 -11.13 3.97 -7.96
CA ARG A 16 -10.32 4.82 -7.10
C ARG A 16 -9.33 5.61 -7.93
N THR A 17 -9.19 6.87 -7.55
CA THR A 17 -8.25 7.83 -8.11
C THR A 17 -7.13 8.09 -7.11
N GLN A 18 -6.06 8.76 -7.56
CA GLN A 18 -4.98 9.18 -6.66
C GLN A 18 -5.49 10.06 -5.51
N ASN A 19 -6.49 10.91 -5.77
CA ASN A 19 -7.09 11.78 -4.75
C ASN A 19 -7.74 10.98 -3.60
N ASP A 20 -8.30 9.79 -3.88
CA ASP A 20 -8.86 8.94 -2.83
C ASP A 20 -7.77 8.53 -1.82
N TYR A 21 -6.56 8.22 -2.30
CA TYR A 21 -5.44 7.83 -1.44
C TYR A 21 -4.89 9.01 -0.66
N ILE A 22 -4.83 10.20 -1.27
CA ILE A 22 -4.45 11.44 -0.56
C ILE A 22 -5.39 11.67 0.62
N VAL A 23 -6.71 11.67 0.39
CA VAL A 23 -7.70 11.90 1.45
C VAL A 23 -7.56 10.84 2.55
N LEU A 24 -7.46 9.57 2.16
CA LEU A 24 -7.33 8.48 3.11
C LEU A 24 -6.03 8.57 3.94
N ALA A 25 -4.93 8.96 3.32
CA ALA A 25 -3.67 9.13 4.02
C ALA A 25 -3.62 10.40 4.88
N LYS A 26 -4.47 11.40 4.61
CA LYS A 26 -4.66 12.57 5.50
C LYS A 26 -5.50 12.24 6.73
N ASP A 27 -6.58 11.50 6.53
CA ASP A 27 -7.57 11.22 7.57
C ASP A 27 -7.10 10.15 8.57
N TYR A 28 -6.23 9.25 8.13
CA TYR A 28 -5.79 8.09 8.93
C TYR A 28 -4.28 8.02 9.03
N HIS A 29 -3.76 8.03 10.26
CA HIS A 29 -2.33 7.81 10.51
C HIS A 29 -1.95 6.32 10.50
N THR A 30 -2.92 5.42 10.62
CA THR A 30 -2.70 3.96 10.62
C THR A 30 -3.78 3.27 9.81
N VAL A 31 -3.36 2.40 8.90
CA VAL A 31 -4.24 1.62 8.04
C VAL A 31 -3.86 0.15 8.14
N ILE A 32 -4.88 -0.69 8.31
CA ILE A 32 -4.78 -2.15 8.27
C ILE A 32 -5.44 -2.61 6.98
N LEU A 33 -4.63 -3.15 6.07
CA LEU A 33 -5.04 -3.68 4.79
C LEU A 33 -5.02 -5.21 4.83
N TYR A 34 -6.17 -5.85 4.61
CA TYR A 34 -6.27 -7.31 4.66
C TYR A 34 -6.84 -7.92 3.39
N ASN A 35 -6.65 -9.23 3.24
CA ASN A 35 -6.94 -9.98 2.01
C ASN A 35 -6.20 -9.40 0.80
N VAL A 36 -4.91 -9.09 0.96
CA VAL A 36 -4.05 -8.70 -0.17
C VAL A 36 -3.70 -9.96 -0.97
N LEU A 37 -4.26 -10.06 -2.17
CA LEU A 37 -4.11 -11.20 -3.06
C LEU A 37 -2.79 -11.13 -3.85
N LEU A 38 -2.31 -12.27 -4.33
CA LEU A 38 -1.23 -12.30 -5.33
C LEU A 38 -1.67 -11.55 -6.61
N MET A 39 -0.98 -10.46 -6.94
CA MET A 39 -1.26 -9.68 -8.14
C MET A 39 -0.62 -10.35 -9.38
N SER A 40 -1.44 -11.12 -10.08
CA SER A 40 -1.12 -11.81 -11.34
C SER A 40 -1.45 -10.95 -12.59
N GLU A 41 -1.28 -11.51 -13.80
CA GLU A 41 -1.57 -10.81 -15.08
C GLU A 41 -3.00 -10.23 -15.17
N LEU A 42 -3.96 -10.87 -14.49
CA LEU A 42 -5.36 -10.46 -14.54
C LEU A 42 -5.65 -9.21 -13.69
N HIS A 43 -4.64 -8.70 -12.98
CA HIS A 43 -4.78 -7.70 -11.92
C HIS A 43 -3.84 -6.49 -12.11
N GLU A 44 -3.53 -6.09 -13.35
CA GLU A 44 -2.61 -4.96 -13.58
C GLU A 44 -3.10 -3.63 -13.00
N ASP A 45 -4.39 -3.31 -13.18
CA ASP A 45 -4.95 -2.06 -12.66
C ASP A 45 -4.97 -2.07 -11.13
N LEU A 46 -5.24 -3.24 -10.54
CA LEU A 46 -5.12 -3.47 -9.11
C LEU A 46 -3.68 -3.22 -8.63
N ALA A 47 -2.67 -3.73 -9.36
CA ALA A 47 -1.26 -3.50 -9.05
C ALA A 47 -0.87 -2.03 -9.13
N ARG A 48 -1.26 -1.31 -10.19
CA ARG A 48 -0.99 0.14 -10.32
C ARG A 48 -1.59 0.92 -9.16
N ARG A 49 -2.81 0.58 -8.76
CA ARG A 49 -3.52 1.22 -7.64
C ARG A 49 -2.91 0.90 -6.29
N PHE A 50 -2.48 -0.35 -6.08
CA PHE A 50 -1.72 -0.73 -4.89
C PHE A 50 -0.41 0.06 -4.80
N LEU A 51 0.34 0.18 -5.89
CA LEU A 51 1.56 0.99 -5.93
C LEU A 51 1.29 2.46 -5.58
N ALA A 52 0.24 3.06 -6.15
CA ALA A 52 -0.15 4.43 -5.84
C ALA A 52 -0.55 4.63 -4.36
N LEU A 53 -1.26 3.65 -3.78
CA LEU A 53 -1.61 3.63 -2.36
C LEU A 53 -0.35 3.62 -1.47
N ILE A 54 0.60 2.71 -1.75
CA ILE A 54 1.84 2.60 -0.97
C ILE A 54 2.67 3.88 -1.08
N ASP A 55 2.75 4.47 -2.27
CA ASP A 55 3.51 5.69 -2.50
C ASP A 55 2.97 6.84 -1.64
N GLU A 56 1.66 7.06 -1.64
CA GLU A 56 1.03 8.10 -0.84
C GLU A 56 1.18 7.86 0.68
N PHE A 57 1.00 6.61 1.12
CA PHE A 57 1.15 6.25 2.53
C PHE A 57 2.59 6.44 3.01
N TYR A 58 3.55 6.08 2.16
CA TYR A 58 4.96 6.22 2.44
C TYR A 58 5.37 7.69 2.59
N GLU A 59 4.90 8.55 1.68
CA GLU A 59 5.15 10.00 1.71
C GLU A 59 4.57 10.63 2.98
N ARG A 60 3.37 10.22 3.38
CA ARG A 60 2.67 10.77 4.56
C ARG A 60 2.99 10.11 5.88
N LYS A 61 3.90 9.12 5.90
CA LYS A 61 4.29 8.40 7.12
C LYS A 61 3.14 7.65 7.80
N VAL A 62 2.18 7.17 7.00
CA VAL A 62 1.09 6.32 7.48
C VAL A 62 1.66 4.97 7.94
N LYS A 63 1.24 4.51 9.12
CA LYS A 63 1.60 3.18 9.63
C LYS A 63 0.72 2.15 8.95
N LEU A 64 1.34 1.23 8.21
CA LEU A 64 0.63 0.27 7.40
C LEU A 64 0.85 -1.15 7.94
N ILE A 65 -0.24 -1.87 8.17
CA ILE A 65 -0.23 -3.30 8.47
C ILE A 65 -0.89 -4.03 7.31
N ILE A 66 -0.20 -5.00 6.71
CA ILE A 66 -0.70 -5.77 5.57
C ILE A 66 -0.86 -7.25 5.96
N ASN A 67 -2.04 -7.81 5.71
CA ASN A 67 -2.25 -9.25 5.65
C ASN A 67 -2.39 -9.69 4.19
N ALA A 68 -1.46 -10.52 3.73
CA ALA A 68 -1.31 -10.93 2.34
C ALA A 68 -1.24 -12.46 2.21
N GLU A 69 -1.69 -12.97 1.05
CA GLU A 69 -1.62 -14.41 0.71
C GLU A 69 -0.20 -14.94 0.59
N VAL A 70 0.73 -14.08 0.20
CA VAL A 70 2.14 -14.40 -0.02
C VAL A 70 3.03 -13.34 0.60
N ALA A 71 4.31 -13.66 0.77
CA ALA A 71 5.32 -12.69 1.22
C ALA A 71 5.42 -11.50 0.25
N MET A 72 5.80 -10.33 0.79
CA MET A 72 5.83 -9.07 0.03
C MET A 72 6.78 -9.08 -1.16
N ASP A 73 7.86 -9.86 -1.14
CA ASP A 73 8.75 -10.04 -2.28
C ASP A 73 8.11 -10.84 -3.43
N LYS A 74 7.02 -11.56 -3.16
CA LYS A 74 6.30 -12.43 -4.10
C LYS A 74 4.91 -11.91 -4.49
N LEU A 75 4.46 -10.80 -3.90
CA LEU A 75 3.12 -10.24 -4.07
C LEU A 75 2.83 -9.77 -5.52
N TYR A 76 3.87 -9.53 -6.33
CA TYR A 76 3.77 -9.22 -7.75
C TYR A 76 4.66 -10.16 -8.57
N LYS A 77 4.09 -10.86 -9.56
CA LYS A 77 4.75 -11.95 -10.29
C LYS A 77 5.10 -11.62 -11.76
N ARG A 78 5.25 -10.35 -12.14
CA ARG A 78 5.34 -9.93 -13.55
C ARG A 78 6.49 -8.98 -13.86
N ASN A 79 6.69 -8.71 -15.16
CA ASN A 79 7.76 -7.86 -15.69
C ASN A 79 7.33 -6.41 -15.96
N LEU A 80 6.06 -6.13 -16.24
CA LEU A 80 5.63 -4.81 -16.73
C LEU A 80 5.92 -3.69 -15.72
N LEU A 81 5.52 -3.90 -14.46
CA LEU A 81 5.72 -2.95 -13.35
C LEU A 81 6.86 -3.39 -12.43
N ARG A 82 7.83 -4.15 -12.95
CA ARG A 82 8.87 -4.78 -12.12
C ARG A 82 9.70 -3.74 -11.37
N PHE A 83 10.04 -2.63 -12.04
CA PHE A 83 10.86 -1.58 -11.44
C PHE A 83 10.08 -0.80 -10.37
N GLU A 84 8.83 -0.47 -10.66
CA GLU A 84 7.90 0.20 -9.76
C GLU A 84 7.63 -0.68 -8.54
N TYR A 85 7.44 -1.98 -8.75
CA TYR A 85 7.25 -2.93 -7.67
C TYR A 85 8.51 -3.09 -6.81
N GLN A 86 9.69 -3.12 -7.41
CA GLN A 86 10.95 -3.16 -6.65
C GLN A 86 11.10 -1.91 -5.76
N ARG A 87 10.73 -0.73 -6.27
CA ARG A 87 10.70 0.51 -5.47
C ARG A 87 9.67 0.44 -4.34
N CYS A 88 8.47 -0.07 -4.64
CA CYS A 88 7.42 -0.31 -3.64
C CYS A 88 7.90 -1.27 -2.53
N LEU A 89 8.55 -2.37 -2.91
CA LEU A 89 9.11 -3.35 -1.97
C LEU A 89 10.12 -2.69 -1.01
N SER A 90 11.03 -1.86 -1.52
CA SER A 90 11.97 -1.13 -0.67
C SER A 90 11.26 -0.18 0.31
N ARG A 91 10.19 0.50 -0.11
CA ARG A 91 9.37 1.33 0.78
C ARG A 91 8.68 0.49 1.85
N LEU A 92 8.07 -0.62 1.48
CA LEU A 92 7.43 -1.55 2.42
C LEU A 92 8.42 -2.09 3.46
N GLN A 93 9.66 -2.37 3.05
CA GLN A 93 10.73 -2.78 3.96
C GLN A 93 11.11 -1.66 4.94
N GLU A 94 11.28 -0.44 4.45
CA GLU A 94 11.56 0.72 5.31
C GLU A 94 10.42 1.00 6.29
N MET A 95 9.16 0.89 5.84
CA MET A 95 7.97 1.11 6.67
C MET A 95 7.86 0.16 7.88
N GLN A 96 8.60 -0.95 7.87
CA GLN A 96 8.69 -1.90 8.99
C GLN A 96 9.78 -1.55 10.00
N SER A 97 10.68 -0.61 9.69
CA SER A 97 11.78 -0.27 10.59
C SER A 97 11.29 0.52 11.81
N GLU A 98 11.97 0.38 12.94
CA GLU A 98 11.65 1.17 14.13
C GLU A 98 11.79 2.66 13.88
N GLU A 99 12.77 3.07 13.08
CA GLU A 99 13.00 4.47 12.71
C GLU A 99 11.78 5.03 12.00
N TYR A 100 11.24 4.30 11.02
CA TYR A 100 10.04 4.73 10.31
C TYR A 100 8.82 4.77 11.23
N LEU A 101 8.65 3.79 12.12
CA LEU A 101 7.54 3.73 13.06
C LEU A 101 7.55 4.89 14.07
N LYS A 102 8.73 5.43 14.40
CA LYS A 102 8.89 6.61 15.28
C LYS A 102 8.57 7.94 14.58
N LEU A 103 8.53 8.00 13.24
CA LEU A 103 8.22 9.23 12.51
C LEU A 103 6.76 9.68 12.74
N PRO A 104 6.50 10.99 12.91
CA PRO A 104 5.15 11.53 12.97
C PRO A 104 4.45 11.41 11.61
N HIS A 105 3.13 11.27 11.65
CA HIS A 105 2.27 11.30 10.46
C HIS A 105 2.18 12.71 9.86
N ILE A 106 2.08 12.81 8.53
CA ILE A 106 2.04 14.06 7.77
C ILE A 106 0.68 14.17 7.04
N ALA A 107 -0.19 15.03 7.58
CA ALA A 107 -1.48 15.39 6.97
C ALA A 107 -1.33 16.42 5.83
#